data_AF-A0A836TLE9-F1
#
_entry.id   AF-A0A836TLE9-F1
#
_cell.length_a   1.000
_cell.length_b   1.000
_cell.length_c   1.000
_cell.angle_alpha   90.00
_cell.angle_beta   90.00
_cell.angle_gamma   90.00
#
_symmetry.space_group_name_H-M   'P 1'
#
loop_
_entity.id
_entity.type
_entity.pdbx_description
1 polymer ?
#
loop_
_entity_poly.entity_id
_entity_poly.type
_entity_poly.pdbx_seq_one_letter_code
_entity_poly.pdbx_strand_id
1 'polypeptide(L)'
;EQKRVIRMIPGLENAEFFRFGAIHRNTYINAPDVLSCDLDLKNNRGIYFAGQIIGVEGYVESVSMGLLAALSAVKKIKGEKYLIPPV
;
A
#
# COMPACT_ATOMS: atom_id res chain seq x y z
N GLU A 1 21.71 -13.42 0.95
CA GLU A 1 21.79 -14.24 -0.28
C GLU A 1 21.21 -13.58 -1.52
N GLN A 2 19.96 -13.07 -1.52
CA GLN A 2 19.38 -12.40 -2.69
C GLN A 2 20.26 -11.28 -3.28
N LYS A 3 20.79 -10.37 -2.45
CA LYS A 3 21.72 -9.32 -2.87
C LYS A 3 22.93 -9.87 -3.62
N ARG A 4 23.50 -10.99 -3.16
CA ARG A 4 24.67 -11.63 -3.77
C ARG A 4 24.32 -12.20 -5.14
N VAL A 5 23.24 -12.97 -5.22
CA VAL A 5 22.79 -13.62 -6.45
C VAL A 5 22.38 -12.59 -7.51
N ILE A 6 21.62 -11.56 -7.14
CA ILE A 6 21.15 -10.56 -8.12
C ILE A 6 22.31 -9.73 -8.67
N ARG A 7 23.33 -9.42 -7.86
CA ARG A 7 24.54 -8.72 -8.32
C ARG A 7 25.46 -9.54 -9.23
N MET A 8 25.17 -10.82 -9.46
CA MET A 8 25.86 -11.63 -10.47
C MET A 8 25.28 -11.45 -11.87
N ILE A 9 24.13 -10.78 -12.00
CA ILE A 9 23.51 -10.48 -13.31
C ILE A 9 24.25 -9.29 -13.94
N PRO A 10 24.72 -9.40 -15.20
CA PRO A 10 25.39 -8.30 -15.90
C PRO A 10 24.55 -7.02 -15.91
N GLY A 11 25.15 -5.90 -15.50
CA GLY A 11 24.50 -4.60 -15.38
C GLY A 11 23.85 -4.33 -14.01
N LEU A 12 23.82 -5.30 -13.10
CA LEU A 12 23.28 -5.16 -11.73
C LEU A 12 24.34 -5.31 -10.64
N GLU A 13 25.63 -5.28 -10.97
CA GLU A 13 26.74 -5.53 -10.05
C GLU A 13 26.71 -4.59 -8.84
N ASN A 14 26.30 -3.35 -9.07
CA ASN A 14 26.21 -2.29 -8.07
C ASN A 14 24.78 -1.99 -7.62
N ALA A 15 23.79 -2.83 -7.97
CA ALA A 15 22.39 -2.58 -7.66
C ALA A 15 22.16 -2.35 -6.15
N GLU A 16 21.36 -1.33 -5.84
CA GLU A 16 20.83 -1.06 -4.51
C GLU A 16 19.39 -1.54 -4.43
N PHE A 17 19.02 -2.14 -3.30
CA PHE A 17 17.75 -2.82 -3.14
C PHE A 17 16.90 -2.06 -2.13
N PHE A 18 15.82 -1.45 -2.60
CA PHE A 18 14.84 -0.80 -1.72
C PHE A 18 14.02 -1.83 -0.95
N ARG A 19 13.72 -2.98 -1.57
CA ARG A 19 13.03 -4.13 -0.96
C ARG A 19 13.59 -5.44 -1.49
N PHE A 20 13.62 -6.46 -0.65
CA PHE A 20 13.94 -7.83 -1.05
C PHE A 20 12.66 -8.64 -1.27
N GLY A 21 12.77 -9.72 -2.03
CA GLY A 21 11.66 -10.65 -2.19
C GLY A 21 11.41 -11.42 -0.89
N ALA A 22 10.14 -11.69 -0.59
CA ALA A 22 9.73 -12.54 0.52
C ALA A 22 8.75 -13.59 0.01
N ILE A 23 8.77 -14.78 0.62
CA ILE A 23 7.80 -15.84 0.35
C ILE A 23 7.13 -16.18 1.67
N HIS A 24 5.87 -15.79 1.79
CA HIS A 24 4.99 -16.20 2.88
C HIS A 24 3.55 -16.16 2.37
N ARG A 25 2.64 -16.83 3.10
CA ARG A 25 1.22 -16.67 2.82
C ARG A 25 0.81 -15.24 3.17
N ASN A 26 0.20 -14.55 2.21
CA ASN A 26 -0.41 -13.24 2.44
C ASN A 26 -1.73 -13.18 1.68
N THR A 27 -2.74 -12.56 2.30
CA THR A 27 -4.03 -12.29 1.66
C THR A 27 -4.12 -10.80 1.45
N TYR A 28 -4.17 -10.38 0.19
CA TYR A 28 -4.29 -8.97 -0.19
C TYR A 28 -5.16 -8.84 -1.45
N ILE A 29 -5.68 -7.63 -1.66
CA ILE A 29 -6.43 -7.27 -2.86
C ILE A 29 -5.52 -6.51 -3.83
N ASN A 30 -5.86 -6.53 -5.12
CA ASN A 30 -5.20 -5.68 -6.11
C ASN A 30 -5.65 -4.21 -5.93
N ALA A 31 -5.10 -3.54 -4.92
CA ALA A 31 -5.49 -2.21 -4.47
C ALA A 31 -5.48 -1.16 -5.60
N PRO A 32 -4.46 -1.09 -6.49
CA PRO A 32 -4.46 -0.16 -7.62
C PRO A 32 -5.69 -0.28 -8.52
N ASP A 33 -6.23 -1.49 -8.68
CA ASP A 33 -7.39 -1.74 -9.53
C ASP A 33 -8.71 -1.50 -8.79
N VAL A 34 -8.81 -1.86 -7.51
CA VAL A 34 -10.09 -1.88 -6.79
C VAL A 34 -10.34 -0.69 -5.86
N LEU A 35 -9.29 0.00 -5.39
CA LEU A 35 -9.40 1.13 -4.45
C LEU A 35 -9.17 2.47 -5.15
N SER A 36 -9.90 3.49 -4.69
CA SER A 36 -9.67 4.87 -5.07
C SER A 36 -8.51 5.48 -4.27
N CYS A 37 -8.11 6.71 -4.60
CA CYS A 37 -7.14 7.49 -3.82
C CYS A 37 -7.60 7.79 -2.38
N ASP A 38 -8.90 7.64 -2.11
CA ASP A 38 -9.52 7.83 -0.79
C ASP A 38 -9.51 6.55 0.05
N LEU A 39 -8.92 5.46 -0.46
CA LEU A 39 -8.89 4.10 0.15
C LEU A 39 -10.25 3.42 0.27
N ASP A 40 -11.26 3.91 -0.44
CA ASP A 40 -12.56 3.24 -0.61
C ASP A 40 -12.64 2.46 -1.92
N LEU A 41 -13.54 1.46 -2.00
CA LEU A 41 -13.77 0.72 -3.24
C LEU A 41 -14.26 1.65 -4.36
N LYS A 42 -13.65 1.55 -5.55
CA LYS A 42 -14.07 2.32 -6.73
C LYS A 42 -15.53 2.03 -7.11
N ASN A 43 -15.94 0.76 -7.05
CA ASN A 43 -17.25 0.28 -7.48
C ASN A 43 -18.31 0.29 -6.36
N ASN A 44 -17.91 0.45 -5.09
CA ASN A 44 -18.84 0.51 -3.97
C ASN A 44 -18.34 1.53 -2.93
N ARG A 45 -18.65 2.78 -3.22
CA ARG A 45 -18.16 3.95 -2.49
C ARG A 45 -18.60 3.90 -1.03
N GLY A 46 -17.65 4.17 -0.11
CA GLY A 46 -17.90 4.16 1.34
C GLY A 46 -17.49 2.88 2.06
N ILE A 47 -17.02 1.85 1.35
CA ILE A 47 -16.35 0.68 1.94
C ILE A 47 -14.84 0.91 1.87
N TYR A 48 -14.19 1.02 3.02
CA TYR A 48 -12.77 1.34 3.15
C TYR A 48 -11.93 0.11 3.48
N PHE A 49 -10.72 0.07 2.94
CA PHE A 49 -9.72 -0.95 3.25
C PHE A 49 -8.40 -0.29 3.68
N ALA A 50 -7.72 -0.90 4.64
CA ALA A 50 -6.42 -0.44 5.11
C ALA A 50 -5.62 -1.61 5.72
N GLY A 51 -4.32 -1.41 5.89
CA GLY A 51 -3.43 -2.44 6.44
C GLY A 51 -2.97 -3.46 5.40
N GLN A 52 -2.44 -4.58 5.85
CA GLN A 52 -1.82 -5.59 4.99
C GLN A 52 -2.73 -6.07 3.83
N ILE A 53 -4.06 -6.02 4.01
CA ILE A 53 -5.00 -6.41 2.95
C ILE A 53 -4.94 -5.52 1.72
N ILE A 54 -4.44 -4.29 1.82
CA ILE A 54 -4.22 -3.39 0.68
C ILE A 54 -2.82 -3.48 0.08
N GLY A 55 -2.02 -4.48 0.49
CA GLY A 55 -0.71 -4.77 -0.07
C GLY A 55 0.45 -4.01 0.59
N VAL A 56 0.21 -3.26 1.67
CA VAL A 56 1.31 -2.76 2.51
C VAL A 56 1.88 -3.86 3.39
N GLU A 57 3.12 -3.67 3.84
CA GLU A 57 3.84 -4.65 4.65
C GLU A 57 4.49 -3.91 5.81
N GLY A 58 4.33 -4.43 7.04
CA GLY A 58 4.80 -3.79 8.26
C GLY A 58 3.70 -3.14 9.10
N TYR A 59 3.96 -3.03 10.41
CA TYR A 59 3.01 -2.47 11.37
C TYR A 59 2.83 -0.97 11.21
N VAL A 60 3.92 -0.24 10.93
CA VAL A 60 3.89 1.22 10.78
C VAL A 60 3.07 1.60 9.55
N GLU A 61 3.33 0.92 8.43
CA GLU A 61 2.60 1.07 7.18
C GLU A 61 1.12 0.74 7.37
N SER A 62 0.82 -0.36 8.07
CA SER A 62 -0.56 -0.76 8.30
C SER A 62 -1.34 0.25 9.14
N VAL A 63 -0.75 0.76 10.22
CA VAL A 63 -1.36 1.80 11.08
C VAL A 63 -1.51 3.11 10.30
N SER A 64 -0.51 3.49 9.52
CA SER A 64 -0.54 4.71 8.70
C SER A 64 -1.69 4.66 7.70
N MET A 65 -1.84 3.55 6.97
CA MET A 65 -2.95 3.37 6.04
C MET A 65 -4.31 3.33 6.74
N GLY A 66 -4.38 2.76 7.95
CA GLY A 66 -5.59 2.79 8.77
C GLY A 66 -6.02 4.21 9.13
N LEU A 67 -5.06 5.06 9.52
CA LEU A 67 -5.31 6.47 9.80
C LEU A 67 -5.79 7.22 8.55
N LEU A 68 -5.16 7.03 7.39
CA LEU A 68 -5.57 7.68 6.15
C LEU A 68 -6.99 7.28 5.73
N ALA A 69 -7.33 5.99 5.80
CA ALA A 69 -8.66 5.50 5.48
C ALA A 69 -9.72 6.09 6.42
N ALA A 70 -9.43 6.17 7.72
CA ALA A 70 -10.32 6.77 8.70
C ALA A 70 -10.53 8.28 8.46
N LEU A 71 -9.45 9.03 8.20
CA LEU A 71 -9.53 10.46 7.89
C LEU A 71 -10.35 10.73 6.63
N SER A 72 -10.14 9.93 5.59
CA SER A 72 -10.92 9.97 4.35
C SER A 72 -12.40 9.68 4.60
N ALA A 73 -12.71 8.61 5.35
CA ALA A 73 -14.07 8.24 5.72
C ALA A 73 -14.80 9.35 6.50
N VAL A 74 -14.14 9.94 7.50
CA VAL A 74 -14.70 11.05 8.28
C VAL A 74 -14.98 12.27 7.42
N LYS A 75 -14.06 12.63 6.51
CA LYS A 75 -14.26 13.76 5.59
C LYS A 75 -15.46 13.52 4.67
N LYS A 76 -15.59 12.30 4.12
CA LYS A 76 -16.73 11.91 3.29
C LYS A 76 -18.06 11.99 4.04
N ILE A 77 -18.11 11.50 5.28
CA ILE A 77 -19.32 11.58 6.13
C ILE A 77 -19.74 13.04 6.38
N LYS A 78 -18.75 13.95 6.51
CA LYS A 78 -18.99 15.39 6.68
C LYS A 78 -19.31 16.14 5.38
N GLY A 79 -19.28 15.47 4.23
CA GLY A 79 -19.41 16.14 2.93
C GLY A 79 -18.21 17.05 2.59
N GLU A 80 -17.06 16.82 3.24
CA GLU A 80 -15.83 17.58 3.04
C GLU A 80 -14.89 16.83 2.09
N LYS A 81 -14.05 17.58 1.36
CA LYS A 81 -13.00 17.01 0.54
C LYS A 81 -11.85 16.48 1.43
N TYR A 82 -11.49 15.21 1.24
CA TYR A 82 -10.26 14.67 1.80
C TYR A 82 -9.05 15.14 0.98
N LEU A 83 -7.98 15.53 1.66
CA LEU A 83 -6.71 15.89 1.04
C LEU A 83 -5.74 14.73 1.31
N ILE A 84 -5.33 14.07 0.24
CA ILE A 84 -4.30 13.04 0.30
C ILE A 84 -2.96 13.67 0.75
N PRO A 85 -2.13 12.96 1.52
CA PRO A 85 -0.77 13.41 1.86
C PRO A 85 0.04 13.74 0.60
N PRO A 86 1.02 14.66 0.70
CA PRO A 86 1.94 14.91 -0.40
C PRO A 86 2.73 13.65 -0.75
N VAL A 87 3.08 13.54 -2.04
CA VAL A 87 3.91 12.46 -2.60
C VAL A 87 5.37 12.89 -2.59
#